data_AF-A0A2M7WPD1-F1
#
_entry.id   AF-A0A2M7WPD1-F1
#
_cell.length_a   1.000
_cell.length_b   1.000
_cell.length_c   1.000
_cell.angle_alpha   90.00
_cell.angle_beta   90.00
_cell.angle_gamma   90.00
#
_symmetry.space_group_name_H-M   'P 1'
#
loop_
_entity.id
_entity.type
_entity.pdbx_description
1 polymer ?
#
loop_
_entity_poly.entity_id
_entity_poly.type
_entity_poly.pdbx_seq_one_letter_code
_entity_poly.pdbx_strand_id
1 'polypeptide(L)'
;EGVVMKRWLIEFGVPEALISVESLANNTWENAANLKVLLHKQGINKVVLVTTAWHMPRSVRVFEMQGLQVIPAPCFYVVEREPYDLRSYLPRWTVFAESCDGLHEYLGMFWYRLKY
;
A
#
# COMPACT_ATOMS: atom_id res chain seq x y z
N GLU A 1 11.65 6.85 -0.14
CA GLU A 1 11.55 5.45 0.33
C GLU A 1 12.17 4.44 -0.63
N GLY A 2 11.83 4.47 -1.93
CA GLY A 2 12.25 3.44 -2.91
C GLY A 2 13.77 3.18 -3.03
N VAL A 3 14.61 4.20 -2.89
CA VAL A 3 16.09 4.03 -2.94
C VAL A 3 16.61 3.18 -1.76
N VAL A 4 16.02 3.34 -0.57
CA VAL A 4 16.39 2.56 0.62
C VAL A 4 15.94 1.11 0.46
N MET A 5 14.73 0.88 -0.04
CA MET A 5 14.22 -0.47 -0.31
C MET A 5 15.06 -1.21 -1.36
N LYS A 6 15.50 -0.53 -2.42
CA LYS A 6 16.42 -1.10 -3.42
C LYS A 6 17.71 -1.60 -2.75
N ARG A 7 18.30 -0.82 -1.85
CA ARG A 7 19.51 -1.23 -1.13
C ARG A 7 19.29 -2.52 -0.34
N TRP A 8 18.17 -2.62 0.38
CA TRP A 8 17.83 -3.84 1.14
C TRP A 8 17.63 -5.06 0.23
N LEU A 9 16.96 -4.90 -0.91
CA LEU A 9 16.79 -5.98 -1.88
C LEU A 9 18.13 -6.48 -2.42
N ILE A 10 19.07 -5.58 -2.72
CA ILE A 10 20.43 -5.95 -3.13
C ILE A 10 21.16 -6.69 -2.00
N GLU A 11 21.06 -6.21 -0.76
CA GLU A 11 21.66 -6.87 0.41
C GLU A 11 21.07 -8.28 0.65
N PHE A 12 19.79 -8.50 0.29
CA PHE A 12 19.14 -9.81 0.30
C PHE A 12 19.43 -10.68 -0.93
N GLY A 13 20.31 -10.24 -1.84
CA GLY A 13 20.76 -11.02 -2.99
C GLY A 13 19.88 -10.91 -4.23
N VAL A 14 18.93 -9.96 -4.29
CA VAL A 14 18.18 -9.68 -5.52
C VAL A 14 19.10 -8.97 -6.52
N PRO A 15 19.28 -9.49 -7.74
CA PRO A 15 20.09 -8.83 -8.75
C PRO A 15 19.57 -7.42 -9.07
N GLU A 16 20.46 -6.42 -9.10
CA GLU A 16 20.09 -5.02 -9.33
C GLU A 16 19.33 -4.81 -10.66
N ALA A 17 19.65 -5.59 -11.69
CA ALA A 17 18.98 -5.55 -13.00
C ALA A 17 17.48 -5.91 -12.93
N LEU A 18 17.03 -6.58 -11.87
CA LEU A 18 15.62 -6.92 -11.63
C LEU A 18 14.90 -5.87 -10.78
N ILE A 19 15.60 -4.84 -10.30
CA ILE A 19 15.04 -3.82 -9.39
C ILE A 19 14.83 -2.50 -10.15
N SER A 20 13.57 -2.10 -10.28
CA SER A 20 13.20 -0.77 -10.75
C SER A 20 12.71 0.08 -9.58
N VAL A 21 13.09 1.35 -9.54
CA VAL A 21 12.70 2.29 -8.48
C VAL A 21 11.94 3.46 -9.09
N GLU A 22 10.73 3.68 -8.59
CA GLU A 22 9.98 4.92 -8.79
C GLU A 22 10.22 5.80 -7.55
N SER A 23 10.62 7.06 -7.76
CA SER A 23 10.99 7.97 -6.66
C SER A 23 10.45 9.38 -6.82
N LEU A 24 9.57 9.62 -7.80
CA LEU A 24 9.03 10.95 -8.10
C LEU A 24 7.62 11.15 -7.55
N ALA A 25 6.90 10.06 -7.24
CA ALA A 25 5.54 10.16 -6.72
C ALA A 25 5.49 10.67 -5.28
N ASN A 26 4.57 11.60 -5.02
CA ASN A 26 4.27 12.11 -3.68
C ASN A 26 3.06 11.41 -3.03
N ASN A 27 2.34 10.59 -3.79
CA ASN A 27 1.19 9.85 -3.31
C ASN A 27 1.01 8.53 -4.08
N THR A 28 0.14 7.66 -3.56
CA THR A 28 -0.11 6.32 -4.12
C THR A 28 -0.68 6.37 -5.54
N TRP A 29 -1.46 7.41 -5.88
CA TRP A 29 -2.00 7.58 -7.24
C TRP A 29 -0.89 7.85 -8.25
N GLU A 30 -0.05 8.85 -8.00
CA GLU A 30 1.11 9.19 -8.85
C GLU A 30 2.04 7.99 -9.02
N ASN A 31 2.29 7.24 -7.94
CA ASN A 31 3.12 6.06 -7.99
C ASN A 31 2.55 5.00 -8.94
N ALA A 32 1.26 4.69 -8.81
CA ALA A 32 0.59 3.73 -9.69
C ALA A 32 0.58 4.19 -11.16
N ALA A 33 0.35 5.49 -11.41
CA ALA A 33 0.38 6.06 -12.77
C ALA A 33 1.78 6.00 -13.40
N ASN A 34 2.83 6.32 -12.63
CA ASN A 34 4.21 6.25 -13.09
C ASN A 34 4.64 4.80 -13.36
N LEU A 35 4.31 3.88 -12.43
CA LEU A 35 4.60 2.46 -12.58
C LEU A 35 3.87 1.84 -13.76
N LYS A 36 2.61 2.23 -14.05
CA LYS A 36 1.89 1.78 -15.24
C LYS A 36 2.70 2.00 -16.51
N VAL A 37 3.27 3.19 -16.69
CA VAL A 37 4.06 3.53 -17.88
C VAL A 37 5.29 2.63 -18.00
N LEU A 38 5.97 2.37 -16.89
CA LEU A 38 7.13 1.48 -16.84
C LEU A 38 6.75 0.03 -17.17
N LEU A 39 5.73 -0.49 -16.51
CA LEU A 39 5.25 -1.87 -16.66
C LEU A 39 4.73 -2.14 -18.07
N HIS A 40 3.99 -1.19 -18.65
CA HIS A 40 3.47 -1.32 -20.01
C HIS A 40 4.59 -1.37 -21.06
N LYS A 41 5.69 -0.62 -20.89
CA LYS A 41 6.87 -0.71 -21.76
C LYS A 41 7.52 -2.10 -21.71
N GLN A 42 7.32 -2.84 -20.63
CA GLN A 42 7.82 -4.21 -20.44
C GLN A 42 6.77 -5.27 -20.80
N GLY A 43 5.58 -4.88 -21.28
CA GLY A 43 4.48 -5.81 -21.57
C GLY A 43 3.85 -6.44 -20.33
N ILE A 44 4.07 -5.87 -19.14
CA ILE A 44 3.55 -6.38 -17.87
C ILE A 44 2.21 -5.72 -17.57
N ASN A 45 1.17 -6.54 -17.44
CA ASN A 45 -0.19 -6.10 -17.09
C ASN A 45 -0.71 -6.71 -15.78
N LYS A 46 0.03 -7.66 -15.19
CA LYS A 46 -0.33 -8.36 -13.95
C LYS A 46 0.81 -8.28 -12.95
N VAL A 47 0.50 -7.84 -11.74
CA VAL A 47 1.50 -7.57 -10.69
C VAL A 47 1.09 -8.16 -9.36
N VAL A 48 2.08 -8.57 -8.56
CA VAL A 48 1.88 -8.84 -7.13
C VAL A 48 2.15 -7.56 -6.37
N LEU A 49 1.17 -7.07 -5.63
CA LEU A 49 1.27 -5.83 -4.87
C LEU A 49 1.52 -6.13 -3.40
N VAL A 50 2.72 -5.77 -2.94
CA VAL A 50 3.14 -5.91 -1.54
C VAL A 50 3.01 -4.56 -0.85
N THR A 51 2.17 -4.49 0.18
CA THR A 51 2.06 -3.33 1.07
C THR A 51 1.41 -3.76 2.38
N THR A 52 1.29 -2.84 3.33
CA THR A 52 0.65 -3.09 4.61
C THR A 52 -0.83 -3.45 4.43
N ALA A 53 -1.32 -4.41 5.24
CA ALA A 53 -2.65 -5.00 5.11
C ALA A 53 -3.79 -3.97 5.14
N TRP A 54 -3.69 -2.94 5.99
CA TRP A 54 -4.73 -1.91 6.11
C TRP A 54 -4.73 -0.90 4.94
N HIS A 55 -3.59 -0.67 4.27
CA HIS A 55 -3.52 0.12 3.03
C HIS A 55 -4.00 -0.67 1.80
N MET A 56 -4.01 -2.00 1.88
CA MET A 56 -4.23 -2.89 0.74
C MET A 56 -5.49 -2.57 -0.07
N PRO A 57 -6.67 -2.33 0.53
CA PRO A 57 -7.88 -2.03 -0.24
C PRO A 57 -7.73 -0.79 -1.13
N ARG A 58 -7.16 0.28 -0.58
CA ARG A 58 -6.88 1.52 -1.31
C ARG A 58 -5.85 1.28 -2.40
N SER A 59 -4.73 0.62 -2.07
CA SER A 59 -3.65 0.40 -3.02
C SER A 59 -4.08 -0.47 -4.21
N VAL A 60 -4.79 -1.58 -3.97
CA VAL A 60 -5.36 -2.42 -5.05
C VAL A 60 -6.24 -1.59 -5.95
N ARG A 61 -7.20 -0.85 -5.37
CA ARG A 61 -8.15 -0.03 -6.13
C ARG A 61 -7.43 0.98 -7.03
N VAL A 62 -6.38 1.62 -6.50
CA VAL A 62 -5.58 2.60 -7.26
C VAL A 62 -4.85 1.96 -8.44
N PHE A 63 -4.19 0.82 -8.24
CA PHE A 63 -3.47 0.13 -9.32
C PHE A 63 -4.42 -0.47 -10.37
N GLU A 64 -5.57 -0.98 -9.96
CA GLU A 64 -6.60 -1.47 -10.89
C GLU A 64 -7.20 -0.35 -11.73
N MET A 65 -7.41 0.85 -11.17
CA MET A 65 -7.84 2.03 -11.95
C MET A 65 -6.81 2.45 -13.00
N GLN A 66 -5.53 2.09 -12.82
CA GLN A 66 -4.51 2.28 -13.84
C GLN A 66 -4.54 1.21 -14.95
N GLY A 67 -5.41 0.19 -14.84
CA GLY A 67 -5.57 -0.89 -15.81
C GLY A 67 -4.66 -2.10 -15.56
N LEU A 68 -4.08 -2.22 -14.37
CA LEU A 68 -3.28 -3.39 -13.97
C LEU A 68 -4.16 -4.46 -13.31
N GLN A 69 -3.87 -5.73 -13.57
CA GLN A 69 -4.40 -6.84 -12.79
C GLN A 69 -3.54 -7.00 -11.53
N VAL A 70 -4.16 -6.88 -10.36
CA VAL A 70 -3.43 -6.89 -9.08
C VAL A 70 -3.68 -8.19 -8.33
N ILE A 71 -2.61 -8.87 -7.94
CA ILE A 71 -2.62 -9.93 -6.94
C ILE A 71 -2.20 -9.31 -5.61
N PRO A 72 -3.08 -9.18 -4.61
CA PRO A 72 -2.71 -8.61 -3.32
C PRO A 72 -1.81 -9.57 -2.53
N ALA A 73 -0.72 -9.05 -1.98
CA ALA A 73 0.18 -9.74 -1.05
C ALA A 73 0.38 -8.88 0.22
N PRO A 74 -0.65 -8.81 1.08
CA PRO A 74 -0.63 -7.95 2.27
C PRO A 74 0.39 -8.41 3.32
N CYS A 75 1.03 -7.45 3.97
CA CYS A 75 1.97 -7.66 5.07
C CYS A 75 1.55 -6.87 6.32
N PHE A 76 2.18 -7.13 7.47
CA PHE A 76 1.95 -6.38 8.72
C PHE A 76 0.46 -6.28 9.13
N TYR A 77 -0.19 -7.43 9.27
CA TYR A 77 -1.55 -7.48 9.82
C TYR A 77 -1.57 -7.01 11.27
N VAL A 78 -2.38 -5.99 11.55
CA VAL A 78 -2.73 -5.61 12.92
C VAL A 78 -3.88 -6.52 13.33
N VAL A 79 -3.57 -7.51 14.18
CA VAL A 79 -4.58 -8.43 14.74
C VAL A 79 -4.59 -8.23 16.24
N GLU A 80 -5.66 -7.65 16.78
CA GLU A 80 -5.91 -7.66 18.21
C GLU A 80 -6.37 -9.09 18.57
N ARG A 81 -5.54 -9.81 19.35
CA ARG A 81 -5.78 -11.24 19.68
C ARG A 81 -6.67 -11.43 20.91
N GLU A 82 -6.98 -10.35 21.61
CA GLU A 82 -7.76 -10.41 22.85
C GLU A 82 -9.27 -10.23 22.56
N PRO A 83 -10.15 -11.00 23.22
CA PRO A 83 -11.58 -10.79 23.14
C PRO A 83 -11.95 -9.38 23.61
N TYR A 84 -12.85 -8.71 22.89
CA TYR A 84 -13.40 -7.43 23.34
C TYR A 84 -14.15 -7.60 24.67
N ASP A 85 -13.81 -6.78 25.65
CA ASP A 85 -14.55 -6.66 26.91
C ASP A 85 -15.20 -5.26 27.01
N LEU A 86 -15.90 -4.99 28.12
CA LEU A 86 -16.54 -3.69 28.34
C LEU A 86 -15.53 -2.52 28.43
N ARG A 87 -14.27 -2.80 28.79
CA ARG A 87 -13.19 -1.80 28.88
C ARG A 87 -12.57 -1.51 27.52
N SER A 88 -12.69 -2.42 26.55
CA SER A 88 -12.29 -2.17 25.15
C SER A 88 -13.04 -1.00 24.52
N TYR A 89 -14.24 -0.65 25.01
CA TYR A 89 -15.00 0.51 24.56
C TYR A 89 -14.56 1.83 25.22
N LEU A 90 -13.68 1.78 26.23
CA LEU A 90 -13.15 2.97 26.85
C LEU A 90 -11.96 3.51 26.02
N PRO A 91 -11.87 4.84 25.82
CA PRO A 91 -10.80 5.43 25.04
C PRO A 91 -9.45 5.21 25.74
N ARG A 92 -8.58 4.42 25.10
CA ARG A 92 -7.17 4.25 25.46
C ARG A 92 -6.32 5.07 24.51
N TRP A 93 -5.31 5.78 25.03
CA TRP A 93 -4.44 6.66 24.22
C TRP A 93 -3.77 5.94 23.04
N THR A 94 -3.41 4.66 23.20
CA THR A 94 -2.84 3.83 22.12
C THR A 94 -3.86 3.49 21.03
N VAL A 95 -5.11 3.22 21.42
CA VAL A 95 -6.22 2.88 20.50
C VAL A 95 -6.71 4.11 19.72
N PHE A 96 -6.53 5.31 20.27
CA PHE A 96 -6.90 6.54 19.59
C PHE A 96 -6.06 6.80 18.33
N ALA A 97 -4.74 6.54 18.38
CA ALA A 97 -3.87 6.67 17.21
C ALA A 97 -4.26 5.69 16.10
N GLU A 98 -4.53 4.43 16.44
CA GLU A 98 -5.01 3.41 15.48
C GLU A 98 -6.36 3.79 14.87
N SER A 99 -7.24 4.41 15.67
CA SER A 99 -8.52 4.94 15.18
C SER A 99 -8.34 6.09 14.20
N CYS A 100 -7.37 6.98 14.45
CA CYS A 100 -6.99 8.05 13.52
C CYS A 100 -6.46 7.51 12.19
N ASP A 101 -5.60 6.48 12.21
CA ASP A 101 -5.08 5.83 11.00
C ASP A 101 -6.19 5.17 10.19
N GLY A 102 -7.11 4.46 10.87
CA GLY A 102 -8.28 3.87 10.24
C GLY A 102 -9.18 4.93 9.59
N LEU A 103 -9.48 6.02 10.30
CA LEU A 103 -10.25 7.15 9.77
C LEU A 103 -9.55 7.80 8.57
N HIS A 104 -8.23 7.96 8.62
CA HIS A 104 -7.44 8.50 7.51
C HIS A 104 -7.59 7.65 6.25
N GLU A 105 -7.57 6.32 6.37
CA GLU A 105 -7.79 5.43 5.21
C GLU A 105 -9.24 5.49 4.70
N TYR A 106 -10.24 5.55 5.58
CA TYR A 106 -11.63 5.71 5.14
C TYR A 106 -11.84 7.03 4.38
N LEU A 107 -11.28 8.13 4.90
CA LEU A 107 -11.30 9.43 4.23
C LEU A 107 -10.53 9.39 2.91
N GLY A 108 -9.39 8.70 2.86
CA GLY A 108 -8.61 8.48 1.64
C GLY A 108 -9.41 7.72 0.57
N MET A 109 -10.04 6.61 0.93
CA MET A 109 -10.91 5.85 0.03
C MET A 109 -12.10 6.68 -0.47
N PHE A 110 -12.73 7.45 0.42
CA PHE A 110 -13.84 8.33 0.06
C PHE A 110 -13.41 9.44 -0.89
N TRP A 111 -12.29 10.10 -0.62
CA TRP A 111 -11.73 11.15 -1.48
C TRP A 111 -11.40 10.62 -2.87
N TYR A 112 -10.80 9.43 -2.96
CA TYR A 112 -10.46 8.82 -4.25
C TYR A 112 -11.72 8.53 -5.06
N ARG A 113 -12.82 8.09 -4.42
CA ARG A 113 -14.10 7.86 -5.08
C ARG A 113 -14.77 9.14 -5.61
N LEU A 114 -14.52 10.29 -4.97
CA LEU A 114 -15.05 11.58 -5.43
C LEU A 114 -14.21 12.19 -6.56
N LYS A 115 -12.89 11.99 -6.51
CA LYS A 115 -11.95 12.63 -7.43
C LYS A 115 -11.72 11.84 -8.73
N TYR A 116 -11.85 10.52 -8.68
CA TYR A 116 -11.53 9.59 -9.77
C TYR A 116 -12.66 8.56 -9.96
#